data_AF-A0A356WV93-F1
#
_entry.id   AF-A0A356WV93-F1
#
_cell.length_a   1.000
_cell.length_b   1.000
_cell.length_c   1.000
_cell.angle_alpha   90.00
_cell.angle_beta   90.00
_cell.angle_gamma   90.00
#
_symmetry.space_group_name_H-M   'P 1'
#
loop_
_entity.id
_entity.type
_entity.pdbx_description
1 polymer ?
#
loop_
_entity_poly.entity_id
_entity_poly.type
_entity_poly.pdbx_seq_one_letter_code
_entity_poly.pdbx_strand_id
1 'polypeptide(L)' 'MISKAKVLFRLSVLLLFFVSASAIYAQTGTIKGTIVDAKTKEPLIGASVLVEGTTNGAAADLDGNFVINNVS' A
#
# COMPACT_ATOMS: atom_id res chain seq x y z
N MET A 1 5.69 42.83 -26.16
CA MET A 1 5.35 43.07 -24.73
C MET A 1 4.35 42.01 -24.30
N ILE A 2 4.70 41.14 -23.35
CA ILE A 2 3.79 40.10 -22.84
C ILE A 2 2.90 40.73 -21.76
N SER A 3 1.58 40.58 -21.88
CA SER A 3 0.62 41.08 -20.89
C SER A 3 0.86 40.42 -19.53
N LYS A 4 0.93 41.23 -18.46
CA LYS A 4 1.09 40.76 -17.07
C LYS A 4 0.05 39.69 -16.69
N ALA A 5 -1.17 39.79 -17.24
CA ALA A 5 -2.22 38.80 -17.06
C ALA A 5 -1.85 37.41 -17.61
N LYS A 6 -1.12 37.35 -18.74
CA LYS A 6 -0.64 36.09 -19.32
C LYS A 6 0.51 35.47 -18.50
N VAL A 7 1.33 36.30 -17.86
CA VAL A 7 2.40 35.83 -16.96
C VAL A 7 1.80 35.27 -15.67
N LEU A 8 0.83 35.97 -15.06
CA LEU A 8 0.13 35.49 -13.88
C LEU A 8 -0.62 34.18 -14.15
N PHE A 9 -1.33 34.07 -15.28
CA PHE A 9 -2.02 32.84 -15.66
C PHE A 9 -1.06 31.65 -15.82
N ARG A 10 0.12 31.86 -16.43
CA ARG A 10 1.16 30.81 -16.55
C ARG A 10 1.71 30.38 -15.19
N LEU A 11 1.92 31.32 -14.26
CA LEU A 11 2.38 31.04 -12.90
C LEU A 11 1.32 30.24 -12.12
N SER A 12 0.05 30.60 -12.26
CA SER A 12 -1.06 29.87 -11.61
C SER A 12 -1.16 28.42 -12.09
N VAL A 13 -1.02 28.17 -13.40
CA VAL A 13 -1.03 26.81 -13.96
C VAL A 13 0.17 25.99 -13.47
N LEU A 14 1.35 26.60 -13.40
CA LEU A 14 2.55 25.94 -12.89
C LEU A 14 2.42 25.57 -11.41
N LEU A 15 1.83 26.46 -10.61
CA LEU A 15 1.58 26.21 -9.19
C LEU A 15 0.60 25.04 -9.00
N LEU A 16 -0.49 25.00 -9.78
CA LEU A 16 -1.47 23.90 -9.76
C LEU A 16 -0.82 22.54 -10.08
N PHE A 17 0.09 22.52 -11.05
CA PHE A 17 0.84 21.32 -11.41
C PHE A 17 1.73 20.82 -10.26
N PHE A 18 2.47 21.73 -9.60
CA PHE A 18 3.31 21.36 -8.45
C PHE A 18 2.52 20.84 -7.25
N VAL A 19 1.32 21.40 -7.00
CA VAL A 19 0.45 20.93 -5.92
C VAL A 19 -0.05 19.51 -6.22
N SER A 20 -0.42 19.20 -7.47
CA SER A 20 -0.90 17.86 -7.86
C SER A 20 0.16 16.74 -7.75
N ALA A 21 1.45 17.06 -7.87
CA ALA A 21 2.53 16.08 -7.75
C ALA A 21 2.71 15.56 -6.31
N SER A 22 2.31 16.34 -5.30
CA SER A 22 2.42 15.96 -3.88
C SER A 22 1.41 14.89 -3.44
N ALA A 23 0.42 14.57 -4.28
CA ALA A 23 -0.66 13.65 -3.94
C ALA A 23 -0.39 12.18 -4.35
N ILE A 24 0.81 11.85 -4.84
CA ILE A 24 1.18 10.48 -5.21
C ILE A 24 1.63 9.74 -3.95
N TYR A 25 0.68 9.39 -3.09
CA TYR A 25 0.90 8.37 -2.06
C TYR A 25 0.97 7.02 -2.77
N ALA A 26 2.13 6.34 -2.73
CA ALA A 26 2.22 4.96 -3.17
C ALA A 26 1.21 4.13 -2.38
N GLN A 27 0.27 3.47 -3.06
CA GLN A 27 -0.77 2.68 -2.41
C GLN A 27 -0.12 1.44 -1.82
N THR A 28 0.07 1.44 -0.50
CA THR A 28 0.44 0.26 0.24
C THR A 28 -0.73 -0.73 0.24
N GLY A 29 -0.49 -1.94 -0.26
CA GLY A 29 -1.46 -3.03 -0.27
C GLY A 29 -1.54 -3.77 1.06
N THR A 30 -2.60 -4.57 1.20
CA THR A 30 -2.82 -5.51 2.30
C THR A 30 -2.90 -6.92 1.72
N ILE A 31 -2.08 -7.83 2.25
CA ILE A 31 -2.16 -9.26 1.96
C ILE A 31 -2.92 -9.92 3.11
N LYS A 32 -3.94 -10.71 2.79
CA LYS A 32 -4.70 -11.50 3.77
C LYS A 32 -4.99 -12.89 3.24
N GLY A 33 -5.11 -13.85 4.13
CA GLY A 33 -5.43 -15.22 3.77
C GLY A 33 -5.62 -16.10 5.00
N THR A 34 -5.84 -17.39 4.75
CA THR A 34 -6.04 -18.41 5.78
C THR A 34 -5.06 -19.55 5.53
N ILE A 35 -4.42 -20.02 6.59
CA ILE A 35 -3.45 -21.12 6.55
C ILE A 35 -4.14 -22.37 7.09
N VAL A 36 -4.15 -23.42 6.29
CA VAL A 36 -4.79 -24.70 6.64
C VAL A 36 -3.85 -25.87 6.39
N ASP A 37 -4.00 -26.94 7.17
CA ASP A 37 -3.31 -28.19 6.91
C ASP A 37 -3.81 -28.82 5.60
N ALA A 38 -2.89 -29.33 4.79
CA ALA A 38 -3.22 -29.85 3.47
C ALA A 38 -4.13 -31.09 3.52
N LYS A 39 -3.98 -31.93 4.56
CA LYS A 39 -4.66 -33.20 4.73
C LYS A 39 -5.94 -33.06 5.54
N THR A 40 -5.88 -32.40 6.71
CA THR A 40 -7.02 -32.30 7.63
C THR A 40 -7.95 -31.14 7.30
N LYS A 41 -7.46 -30.14 6.54
CA LYS A 41 -8.14 -28.86 6.27
C LYS A 41 -8.40 -28.03 7.54
N GLU A 42 -7.75 -28.36 8.65
CA GLU A 42 -7.86 -27.60 9.89
C GLU A 42 -7.00 -26.34 9.82
N PRO A 43 -7.43 -25.24 10.47
CA PRO A 43 -6.64 -24.02 10.57
C PRO A 43 -5.31 -24.24 11.29
N LEU A 44 -4.24 -23.62 10.77
CA LEU A 44 -2.92 -23.63 11.39
C LEU A 44 -2.72 -22.39 12.27
N ILE A 45 -3.00 -22.56 13.56
CA ILE A 45 -2.86 -21.51 14.56
C ILE A 45 -1.38 -21.19 14.82
N GLY A 46 -1.04 -19.90 14.85
CA GLY A 46 0.31 -19.43 15.16
C GLY A 46 1.35 -19.66 14.06
N ALA A 47 0.94 -20.17 12.89
CA ALA A 47 1.81 -20.27 11.74
C ALA A 47 2.31 -18.89 11.29
N SER A 48 3.60 -18.77 10.97
CA SER A 48 4.22 -17.49 10.59
C SER A 48 4.30 -17.36 9.06
N VAL A 49 3.92 -16.18 8.55
CA VAL A 49 4.01 -15.81 7.14
C VAL A 49 4.96 -14.63 7.01
N LEU A 50 5.88 -14.72 6.05
CA LEU A 50 6.84 -13.66 5.72
C LEU A 50 6.76 -13.38 4.22
N VAL A 51 6.73 -12.09 3.85
CA VAL A 51 6.87 -11.68 2.46
C VAL A 51 8.36 -11.76 2.09
N GLU A 52 8.68 -12.62 1.13
CA GLU A 52 10.04 -12.88 0.68
C GLU A 52 10.77 -11.57 0.30
N GLY A 53 12.03 -11.43 0.75
CA GLY A 53 12.84 -10.23 0.51
C GLY A 53 12.49 -9.02 1.38
N THR A 54 11.55 -9.16 2.32
CA THR A 54 11.17 -8.08 3.26
C THR A 54 11.22 -8.54 4.71
N THR A 55 11.00 -7.61 5.64
CA THR A 55 10.75 -7.91 7.06
C THR A 55 9.25 -7.91 7.40
N ASN A 56 8.37 -7.82 6.41
CA ASN A 56 6.94 -7.76 6.60
C ASN A 56 6.38 -9.17 6.76
N GLY A 57 5.80 -9.47 7.91
CA GLY A 57 5.21 -10.76 8.20
C GLY A 57 4.08 -10.66 9.23
N ALA A 58 3.36 -11.76 9.39
CA ALA A 58 2.30 -11.90 10.38
C ALA A 58 2.21 -13.35 10.86
N ALA A 59 1.77 -13.53 12.10
CA ALA A 59 1.36 -14.84 12.61
C ALA A 59 -0.14 -15.05 12.37
N ALA A 60 -0.53 -16.29 12.11
CA ALA A 60 -1.92 -16.69 11.97
C ALA A 60 -2.64 -16.72 13.32
N ASP A 61 -3.90 -16.28 13.34
CA ASP A 61 -4.77 -16.29 14.51
C ASP A 61 -5.37 -17.69 14.81
N LEU A 62 -6.36 -17.75 15.71
CA LEU A 62 -7.02 -18.99 16.13
C LEU A 62 -7.82 -19.67 14.99
N ASP A 63 -8.21 -18.90 13.99
CA ASP A 63 -8.93 -19.38 12.80
C ASP A 63 -7.97 -19.58 11.62
N GLY A 64 -6.66 -19.50 11.86
CA GLY A 64 -5.61 -19.63 10.83
C GLY A 64 -5.51 -18.42 9.91
N ASN A 65 -6.21 -17.31 10.19
CA ASN A 65 -6.18 -16.12 9.34
C ASN A 65 -4.95 -15.27 9.63
N PHE A 66 -4.40 -14.66 8.59
CA PHE A 66 -3.30 -13.69 8.72
C PHE A 66 -3.58 -12.43 7.90
N VAL A 67 -3.02 -11.31 8.36
CA VAL A 67 -3.08 -10.03 7.66
C VAL A 67 -1.71 -9.35 7.72
N ILE A 68 -1.13 -9.07 6.57
CA ILE A 68 0.10 -8.29 6.41
C ILE A 68 -0.27 -6.96 5.78
N ASN A 69 -0.19 -5.90 6.58
CA ASN A 69 -0.44 -4.54 6.12
C ASN A 69 0.85 -3.92 5.56
N ASN A 70 0.68 -2.83 4.83
CA ASN A 70 1.79 -1.99 4.39
C ASN A 70 2.79 -2.69 3.45
N VAL A 71 2.30 -3.56 2.58
CA VAL A 71 3.11 -4.20 1.53
C VAL A 71 3.12 -3.29 0.31
N SER A 72 4.30 -2.96 -0.22
CA SER A 72 4.49 -2.06 -1.38
C SER A 72 5.24 -2.76 -2.50
#